data_AF-A0A8T5U7U1-F1
#
_entry.id   AF-A0A8T5U7U1-F1
#
_cell.length_a   1.000
_cell.length_b   1.000
_cell.length_c   1.000
_cell.angle_alpha   90.00
_cell.angle_beta   90.00
_cell.angle_gamma   90.00
#
_symmetry.space_group_name_H-M   'P 1'
#
loop_
_entity.id
_entity.type
_entity.pdbx_description
1 polymer ?
#
loop_
_entity_poly.entity_id
_entity_poly.type
_entity_poly.pdbx_seq_one_letter_code
_entity_poly.pdbx_strand_id
1 'polypeptide(L)'
;EKSTKKEITSSNILNGVIIMILSAIVFFYTSAALIFLIYVFTVILLISGISRVYISINDEDLNNIGKATKFVSGFIIILISFVVFITTLGDPTFSTELLIFFLTLGLLIIGIARIGTGVINEKFIKWFRILLVIVGSITIVLNLIIVIAADLETIIAIYLIATSLFINGFTRFLYGLTGTEKFSKRE
;
A
#
# COMPACT_ATOMS: atom_id res chain seq x y z
N GLU A 1 24.58 10.81 -8.90
CA GLU A 1 23.83 9.81 -9.72
C GLU A 1 24.05 8.35 -9.29
N LYS A 2 25.28 7.90 -8.99
CA LYS A 2 25.51 6.53 -8.45
C LYS A 2 24.96 6.29 -7.03
N SER A 3 24.98 7.29 -6.14
CA SER A 3 24.47 7.14 -4.75
C SER A 3 22.95 6.99 -4.71
N THR A 4 22.22 7.89 -5.38
CA THR A 4 20.75 7.86 -5.48
C THR A 4 20.24 6.58 -6.12
N LYS A 5 20.95 6.03 -7.12
CA LYS A 5 20.60 4.74 -7.74
C LYS A 5 20.68 3.58 -6.74
N LYS A 6 21.73 3.53 -5.91
CA LYS A 6 21.92 2.49 -4.91
C LYS A 6 20.87 2.59 -3.80
N GLU A 7 20.54 3.81 -3.38
CA GLU A 7 19.54 4.08 -2.35
C GLU A 7 18.13 3.60 -2.74
N ILE A 8 17.68 3.89 -3.95
CA ILE A 8 16.34 3.49 -4.40
C ILE A 8 16.23 1.96 -4.56
N THR A 9 17.27 1.35 -5.12
CA THR A 9 17.37 -0.11 -5.27
C THR A 9 17.33 -0.79 -3.90
N SER A 10 18.09 -0.27 -2.92
CA SER A 10 18.13 -0.78 -1.55
C SER A 10 16.79 -0.59 -0.83
N SER A 11 16.12 0.54 -1.04
CA SER A 11 14.81 0.84 -0.44
C SER A 11 13.73 -0.11 -0.95
N ASN A 12 13.70 -0.41 -2.25
CA ASN A 12 12.71 -1.32 -2.83
C ASN A 12 12.90 -2.78 -2.37
N ILE A 13 14.14 -3.24 -2.26
CA ILE A 13 14.46 -4.56 -1.70
C ILE A 13 14.01 -4.62 -0.24
N LEU A 14 14.42 -3.64 0.57
CA LEU A 14 14.10 -3.60 2.00
C LEU A 14 12.59 -3.55 2.24
N ASN A 15 11.90 -2.66 1.54
CA ASN A 15 10.44 -2.55 1.62
C ASN A 15 9.74 -3.83 1.16
N GLY A 16 10.23 -4.47 0.11
CA GLY A 16 9.71 -5.76 -0.35
C GLY A 16 9.83 -6.84 0.72
N VAL A 17 11.02 -6.97 1.34
CA VAL A 17 11.29 -7.93 2.41
C VAL A 17 10.43 -7.65 3.64
N ILE A 18 10.34 -6.41 4.08
CA ILE A 18 9.49 -6.01 5.21
C ILE A 18 8.04 -6.40 4.96
N ILE A 19 7.50 -6.11 3.78
CA ILE A 19 6.12 -6.44 3.43
C ILE A 19 5.90 -7.96 3.37
N MET A 20 6.85 -8.73 2.84
CA MET A 20 6.76 -10.19 2.84
C MET A 20 6.76 -10.75 4.27
N ILE A 21 7.65 -10.28 5.15
CA ILE A 21 7.67 -10.69 6.56
C ILE A 21 6.36 -10.30 7.25
N LEU A 22 5.88 -9.07 7.04
CA LEU A 22 4.63 -8.61 7.62
C LEU A 22 3.45 -9.48 7.18
N SER A 23 3.39 -9.85 5.90
CA SER A 23 2.36 -10.76 5.40
C SER A 23 2.44 -12.15 6.05
N ALA A 24 3.64 -12.69 6.26
CA ALA A 24 3.82 -13.96 6.96
C ALA A 24 3.36 -13.88 8.42
N ILE A 25 3.66 -12.78 9.12
CA ILE A 25 3.19 -12.56 10.50
C ILE A 25 1.65 -12.54 10.55
N VAL A 26 1.00 -11.85 9.60
CA VAL A 26 -0.46 -11.83 9.47
C VAL A 26 -1.03 -13.24 9.26
N PHE A 27 -0.36 -14.08 8.47
CA PHE A 27 -0.76 -15.47 8.23
C PHE A 27 -0.79 -16.32 9.51
N PHE A 28 0.16 -16.12 10.43
CA PHE A 28 0.34 -16.99 11.60
C PHE A 28 -0.32 -16.50 12.89
N TYR A 29 -0.62 -15.20 12.99
CA TYR A 29 -1.12 -14.58 14.24
C TYR A 29 -2.42 -13.81 14.02
N THR A 30 -3.48 -14.50 13.62
CA THR A 30 -4.69 -13.90 13.04
C THR A 30 -5.39 -12.90 13.97
N SER A 31 -5.52 -13.15 15.28
CA SER A 31 -6.33 -12.27 16.15
C SER A 31 -5.52 -11.14 16.79
N ALA A 32 -4.42 -11.47 17.48
CA ALA A 32 -3.63 -10.49 18.21
C ALA A 32 -2.78 -9.60 17.28
N ALA A 33 -2.24 -10.16 16.19
CA ALA A 33 -1.45 -9.35 15.25
C ALA A 33 -2.34 -8.39 14.46
N LEU A 34 -3.62 -8.69 14.25
CA LEU A 34 -4.56 -7.76 13.65
C LEU A 34 -4.78 -6.52 14.50
N ILE A 35 -5.06 -6.68 15.79
CA ILE A 35 -5.26 -5.55 16.70
C ILE A 35 -3.97 -4.70 16.75
N PHE A 36 -2.81 -5.35 16.87
CA PHE A 36 -1.52 -4.66 16.80
C PHE A 36 -1.31 -3.91 15.47
N LEU A 37 -1.64 -4.54 14.34
CA LEU A 37 -1.56 -3.92 13.02
C LEU A 37 -2.50 -2.74 12.86
N ILE A 38 -3.71 -2.82 13.41
CA ILE A 38 -4.65 -1.70 13.42
C ILE A 38 -4.01 -0.52 14.15
N TYR A 39 -3.42 -0.73 15.33
CA TYR A 39 -2.72 0.34 16.05
C TYR A 39 -1.53 0.91 15.27
N VAL A 40 -0.68 0.05 14.70
CA VAL A 40 0.44 0.50 13.87
C VAL A 40 -0.05 1.29 12.66
N PHE A 41 -1.10 0.81 12.00
CA PHE A 41 -1.70 1.47 10.83
C PHE A 41 -2.30 2.83 11.20
N THR A 42 -3.01 2.92 12.32
CA THR A 42 -3.51 4.19 12.87
C THR A 42 -2.37 5.19 13.06
N VAL A 43 -1.27 4.78 13.71
CA VAL A 43 -0.12 5.66 13.91
C VAL A 43 0.49 6.11 12.57
N ILE A 44 0.63 5.19 11.61
CA ILE A 44 1.13 5.50 10.26
C ILE A 44 0.21 6.49 9.54
N LEU A 45 -1.11 6.30 9.60
CA LEU A 45 -2.07 7.23 9.02
C LEU A 45 -1.95 8.61 9.66
N LEU A 46 -1.90 8.69 10.98
CA LEU A 46 -1.76 9.95 11.71
C LEU A 46 -0.49 10.70 11.28
N ILE A 47 0.66 10.03 11.27
CA ILE A 47 1.94 10.61 10.84
C ILE A 47 1.87 11.05 9.37
N SER A 48 1.33 10.21 8.49
CA SER A 48 1.15 10.53 7.06
C SER A 48 0.23 11.75 6.86
N GLY A 49 -0.86 11.83 7.62
CA GLY A 49 -1.79 12.95 7.57
C GLY A 49 -1.14 14.26 8.03
N ILE A 50 -0.45 14.24 9.17
CA ILE A 50 0.31 15.39 9.69
C ILE A 50 1.38 15.82 8.69
N SER A 51 2.13 14.88 8.12
CA SER A 51 3.17 15.17 7.12
C SER A 51 2.60 15.92 5.91
N ARG A 52 1.44 15.49 5.39
CA ARG A 52 0.79 16.17 4.26
C ARG A 52 0.30 17.58 4.60
N VAL A 53 -0.27 17.77 5.78
CA VAL A 53 -0.68 19.11 6.26
C VAL A 53 0.55 20.01 6.43
N TYR A 54 1.63 19.49 7.02
CA TYR A 54 2.89 20.22 7.19
C TYR A 54 3.49 20.64 5.85
N ILE A 55 3.57 19.72 4.88
CA ILE A 55 4.07 20.01 3.54
C ILE A 55 3.18 21.06 2.85
N SER A 56 1.85 21.00 3.01
CA SER A 56 0.98 22.04 2.45
C SER A 56 1.29 23.45 2.94
N ILE A 57 1.75 23.59 4.19
CA ILE A 57 2.00 24.90 4.81
C ILE A 57 3.40 25.41 4.44
N ASN A 58 4.40 24.52 4.45
CA ASN A 58 5.81 24.91 4.37
C ASN A 58 6.46 24.76 2.99
N ASP A 59 5.82 24.06 2.06
CA ASP A 59 6.36 23.85 0.71
C ASP A 59 5.96 25.04 -0.18
N GLU A 60 6.90 25.99 -0.32
CA GLU A 60 6.72 27.21 -1.11
C GLU A 60 6.62 26.93 -2.61
N ASP A 61 7.19 25.81 -3.08
CA ASP A 61 7.19 25.40 -4.48
C ASP A 61 5.82 24.90 -4.96
N LEU A 62 4.88 24.64 -4.06
CA LEU A 62 3.53 24.21 -4.41
C LEU A 62 2.65 25.37 -4.86
N ASN A 63 1.99 25.18 -6.00
CA ASN A 63 0.87 26.03 -6.40
C ASN A 63 -0.32 25.89 -5.43
N ASN A 64 -1.26 26.84 -5.48
CA ASN A 64 -2.41 26.87 -4.57
C ASN A 64 -3.25 25.59 -4.58
N ILE A 65 -3.37 24.94 -5.75
CA ILE A 65 -4.09 23.67 -5.90
C ILE A 65 -3.31 22.53 -5.21
N GLY A 66 -1.98 22.48 -5.37
CA GLY A 66 -1.09 21.52 -4.73
C GLY A 66 -1.12 21.67 -3.21
N LYS A 67 -1.14 22.91 -2.70
CA LYS A 67 -1.33 23.18 -1.26
C LYS A 67 -2.70 22.68 -0.81
N ALA A 68 -3.78 23.12 -1.44
CA ALA A 68 -5.14 22.72 -1.08
C ALA A 68 -5.34 21.19 -1.09
N THR A 69 -4.84 20.49 -2.11
CA THR A 69 -4.95 19.02 -2.21
C THR A 69 -4.15 18.30 -1.13
N LYS A 70 -2.92 18.73 -0.83
CA LYS A 70 -2.13 18.16 0.28
C LYS A 70 -2.78 18.43 1.64
N PHE A 71 -3.29 19.65 1.86
CA PHE A 71 -4.00 20.00 3.09
C PHE A 71 -5.24 19.15 3.29
N VAL A 72 -6.15 19.14 2.31
CA VAL A 72 -7.43 18.41 2.39
C VAL A 72 -7.18 16.91 2.54
N SER A 73 -6.27 16.33 1.74
CA SER A 73 -5.96 14.90 1.87
C SER A 73 -5.29 14.57 3.20
N GLY A 74 -4.41 15.43 3.71
CA GLY A 74 -3.78 15.26 5.02
C GLY A 74 -4.82 15.30 6.15
N PHE A 75 -5.71 16.29 6.12
CA PHE A 75 -6.78 16.44 7.11
C PHE A 75 -7.75 15.25 7.10
N ILE A 76 -8.18 14.79 5.91
CA ILE A 76 -9.03 13.60 5.77
C ILE A 76 -8.35 12.37 6.37
N ILE A 77 -7.06 12.17 6.09
CA ILE A 77 -6.29 11.04 6.64
C ILE A 77 -6.22 11.11 8.18
N ILE A 78 -6.03 12.30 8.75
CA ILE A 78 -6.06 12.50 10.21
C ILE A 78 -7.42 12.09 10.77
N LEU A 79 -8.52 12.56 10.16
CA LEU A 79 -9.87 12.20 10.60
C LEU A 79 -10.11 10.69 10.52
N ILE A 80 -9.73 10.04 9.42
CA ILE A 80 -9.83 8.58 9.27
C ILE A 80 -9.03 7.89 10.37
N SER A 81 -7.82 8.36 10.67
CA SER A 81 -7.00 7.81 11.75
C SER A 81 -7.70 7.87 13.11
N PHE A 82 -8.34 9.00 13.44
CA PHE A 82 -9.09 9.15 14.67
C PHE A 82 -10.33 8.24 14.71
N VAL A 83 -11.07 8.14 13.61
CA VAL A 83 -12.22 7.23 13.50
C VAL A 83 -11.77 5.80 13.78
N VAL A 84 -10.73 5.32 13.09
CA VAL A 84 -10.19 3.97 13.29
C VAL A 84 -9.72 3.76 14.73
N PHE A 85 -9.07 4.76 15.34
CA PHE A 85 -8.62 4.65 16.74
C PHE A 85 -9.80 4.48 17.71
N ILE A 86 -10.81 5.35 17.61
CA ILE A 86 -11.98 5.34 18.48
C ILE A 86 -12.77 4.05 18.31
N THR A 87 -12.99 3.61 17.06
CA THR A 87 -13.72 2.36 16.80
C THR A 87 -12.97 1.16 17.36
N THR A 88 -11.63 1.18 17.37
CA THR A 88 -10.83 0.06 17.88
C THR A 88 -10.97 -0.10 19.40
N LEU A 89 -11.21 0.99 20.12
CA LEU A 89 -11.47 0.96 21.55
C LEU A 89 -12.89 0.47 21.90
N GLY A 90 -13.87 0.76 21.04
CA GLY A 90 -15.27 0.40 21.25
C GLY A 90 -15.63 -0.99 20.76
N ASP A 91 -15.36 -1.27 19.48
CA ASP A 91 -15.60 -2.56 18.82
C ASP A 91 -14.45 -2.85 17.83
N PRO A 92 -13.47 -3.68 18.24
CA PRO A 92 -12.34 -4.07 17.39
C PRO A 92 -12.76 -4.74 16.07
N THR A 93 -13.95 -5.34 16.02
CA THR A 93 -14.47 -6.04 14.83
C THR A 93 -14.75 -5.04 13.73
N PHE A 94 -15.50 -3.98 14.04
CA PHE A 94 -15.80 -2.91 13.09
C PHE A 94 -14.53 -2.22 12.56
N SER A 95 -13.54 -1.98 13.43
CA SER A 95 -12.23 -1.47 13.00
C SER A 95 -11.50 -2.41 12.06
N THR A 96 -11.59 -3.71 12.30
CA THR A 96 -10.97 -4.73 11.46
C THR A 96 -11.60 -4.72 10.07
N GLU A 97 -12.92 -4.63 9.99
CA GLU A 97 -13.65 -4.51 8.72
C GLU A 97 -13.31 -3.22 7.97
N LEU A 98 -13.26 -2.08 8.66
CA LEU A 98 -12.82 -0.82 8.07
C LEU A 98 -11.37 -0.90 7.54
N LEU A 99 -10.46 -1.50 8.30
CA LEU A 99 -9.08 -1.69 7.88
C LEU A 99 -9.01 -2.58 6.64
N ILE A 100 -9.72 -3.71 6.65
CA ILE A 100 -9.84 -4.63 5.51
C ILE A 100 -10.34 -3.87 4.29
N PHE A 101 -11.37 -3.06 4.43
CA PHE A 101 -11.93 -2.27 3.35
C PHE A 101 -10.91 -1.28 2.75
N PHE A 102 -10.28 -0.45 3.58
CA PHE A 102 -9.28 0.52 3.11
C PHE A 102 -8.06 -0.15 2.49
N LEU A 103 -7.60 -1.25 3.09
CA LEU A 103 -6.47 -2.01 2.57
C LEU A 103 -6.81 -2.61 1.21
N THR A 104 -8.02 -3.16 1.07
CA THR A 104 -8.54 -3.70 -0.20
C THR A 104 -8.59 -2.63 -1.29
N LEU A 105 -9.09 -1.43 -0.98
CA LEU A 105 -9.06 -0.29 -1.91
C LEU A 105 -7.63 0.10 -2.31
N GLY A 106 -6.71 0.17 -1.33
CA GLY A 106 -5.30 0.46 -1.62
C GLY A 106 -4.66 -0.59 -2.51
N LEU A 107 -4.94 -1.87 -2.27
CA LEU A 107 -4.45 -2.99 -3.06
C LEU A 107 -5.02 -2.99 -4.48
N LEU A 108 -6.30 -2.62 -4.67
CA LEU A 108 -6.90 -2.43 -5.99
C LEU A 108 -6.18 -1.35 -6.80
N ILE A 109 -5.93 -0.19 -6.18
CA ILE A 109 -5.20 0.92 -6.82
C ILE A 109 -3.80 0.45 -7.21
N ILE A 110 -3.10 -0.27 -6.33
CA ILE A 110 -1.77 -0.84 -6.62
C ILE A 110 -1.84 -1.85 -7.76
N GLY A 111 -2.86 -2.71 -7.80
CA GLY A 111 -3.09 -3.67 -8.88
C GLY A 111 -3.27 -3.00 -10.23
N ILE A 112 -4.13 -1.98 -10.29
CA ILE A 112 -4.36 -1.17 -11.51
C ILE A 112 -3.07 -0.48 -11.94
N ALA A 113 -2.36 0.17 -11.01
CA ALA A 113 -1.10 0.84 -11.29
C ALA A 113 -0.06 -0.12 -11.87
N ARG A 114 -0.01 -1.38 -11.41
CA ARG A 114 0.89 -2.40 -11.96
C ARG A 114 0.54 -2.82 -13.37
N ILE A 115 -0.74 -3.05 -13.65
CA ILE A 115 -1.20 -3.37 -15.01
C ILE A 115 -0.80 -2.22 -15.94
N GLY A 116 -1.14 -0.98 -15.56
CA GLY A 116 -0.75 0.22 -16.32
C GLY A 116 0.76 0.29 -16.52
N THR A 117 1.55 0.03 -15.48
CA THR A 117 3.02 0.02 -15.55
C THR A 117 3.53 -1.06 -16.51
N GLY A 118 3.02 -2.29 -16.45
CA GLY A 118 3.44 -3.39 -17.32
C GLY A 118 3.05 -3.17 -18.79
N VAL A 119 1.88 -2.57 -19.03
CA VAL A 119 1.39 -2.25 -20.38
C VAL A 119 2.16 -1.07 -20.97
N ILE A 120 2.26 0.04 -20.24
CA ILE A 120 2.74 1.33 -20.75
C ILE A 120 4.28 1.41 -20.79
N ASN A 121 4.98 0.89 -19.77
CA ASN A 121 6.43 1.05 -19.70
C ASN A 121 7.17 0.00 -20.55
N GLU A 122 7.46 0.36 -21.80
CA GLU A 122 8.27 -0.44 -22.71
C GLU A 122 9.72 -0.63 -22.26
N LYS A 123 10.17 0.18 -21.31
CA LYS A 123 11.53 0.19 -20.77
C LYS A 123 11.82 -1.02 -19.87
N PHE A 124 10.79 -1.74 -19.45
CA PHE A 124 10.93 -3.03 -18.75
C PHE A 124 11.14 -4.18 -19.73
N ILE A 125 11.93 -5.18 -19.33
CA ILE A 125 12.12 -6.42 -20.09
C ILE A 125 10.76 -7.13 -20.24
N LYS A 126 10.50 -7.73 -21.42
CA LYS A 126 9.20 -8.33 -21.78
C LYS A 126 8.63 -9.28 -20.73
N TRP A 127 9.45 -10.19 -20.19
CA TRP A 127 9.01 -11.10 -19.13
C TRP A 127 8.54 -10.35 -17.87
N PHE A 128 9.26 -9.30 -17.46
CA PHE A 128 8.89 -8.51 -16.30
C PHE A 128 7.58 -7.73 -16.52
N ARG A 129 7.36 -7.19 -17.72
CA ARG A 129 6.08 -6.56 -18.11
C ARG A 129 4.91 -7.53 -17.96
N ILE A 130 5.07 -8.75 -18.48
CA ILE A 130 4.06 -9.81 -18.39
C ILE A 130 3.80 -10.16 -16.92
N LEU A 131 4.85 -10.28 -16.12
CA LEU A 131 4.74 -10.53 -14.68
C LEU A 131 3.93 -9.44 -13.98
N LEU A 132 4.18 -8.16 -14.27
CA LEU A 132 3.44 -7.04 -13.68
C LEU A 132 1.95 -7.06 -14.01
N VAL A 133 1.61 -7.38 -15.26
CA VAL A 133 0.21 -7.49 -15.70
C VAL A 133 -0.47 -8.65 -14.98
N ILE A 134 0.14 -9.84 -14.99
CA ILE A 134 -0.41 -11.04 -14.32
C ILE A 134 -0.61 -10.79 -12.83
N VAL A 135 0.43 -10.30 -12.16
CA VAL A 135 0.39 -10.00 -10.72
C VAL A 135 -0.66 -8.93 -10.40
N GLY A 136 -0.73 -7.88 -11.21
CA GLY A 136 -1.74 -6.83 -11.06
C GLY A 136 -3.15 -7.39 -11.21
N SER A 137 -3.38 -8.22 -12.22
CA SER A 137 -4.67 -8.89 -12.45
C SER A 137 -5.06 -9.82 -11.30
N ILE A 138 -4.13 -10.65 -10.82
CA ILE A 138 -4.37 -11.53 -9.66
C ILE A 138 -4.73 -10.70 -8.43
N THR A 139 -3.99 -9.62 -8.18
CA THR A 139 -4.26 -8.72 -7.05
C THR A 139 -5.67 -8.13 -7.17
N ILE A 140 -6.07 -7.63 -8.35
CA ILE A 140 -7.42 -7.08 -8.54
C ILE A 140 -8.49 -8.14 -8.28
N VAL A 141 -8.36 -9.34 -8.85
CA VAL A 141 -9.35 -10.42 -8.69
C VAL A 141 -9.50 -10.81 -7.22
N LEU A 142 -8.38 -11.01 -6.50
CA LEU A 142 -8.42 -11.34 -5.07
C LEU A 142 -9.12 -10.25 -4.25
N ASN A 143 -8.87 -8.98 -4.57
CA ASN A 143 -9.49 -7.87 -3.84
C ASN A 143 -10.97 -7.69 -4.22
N LEU A 144 -11.38 -7.96 -5.46
CA LEU A 144 -12.79 -7.95 -5.85
C LEU A 144 -13.58 -9.05 -5.14
N ILE A 145 -13.00 -10.23 -4.93
CA ILE A 145 -13.63 -11.29 -4.15
C ILE A 145 -13.91 -10.80 -2.72
N ILE A 146 -12.97 -10.10 -2.09
CA ILE A 146 -13.17 -9.52 -0.74
C ILE A 146 -14.31 -8.50 -0.73
N VAL A 147 -14.38 -7.62 -1.73
CA VAL A 147 -15.42 -6.56 -1.78
C VAL A 147 -16.82 -7.16 -2.04
N ILE A 148 -16.92 -8.11 -2.95
CA ILE A 148 -18.22 -8.69 -3.36
C ILE A 148 -18.74 -9.64 -2.28
N ALA A 149 -17.86 -10.46 -1.71
CA ALA A 149 -18.20 -11.38 -0.64
C ALA A 149 -17.96 -10.69 0.71
N ALA A 150 -18.70 -9.60 0.96
CA ALA A 150 -18.64 -8.84 2.20
C ALA A 150 -18.98 -9.71 3.44
N ASP A 151 -19.66 -10.84 3.23
CA ASP A 151 -20.01 -11.83 4.26
C ASP A 151 -18.91 -12.90 4.47
N LEU A 152 -17.74 -12.77 3.83
CA LEU A 152 -16.62 -13.66 4.11
C LEU A 152 -16.26 -13.53 5.59
N GLU A 153 -16.08 -14.67 6.26
CA GLU A 153 -15.51 -14.68 7.60
C GLU A 153 -14.20 -13.90 7.59
N THR A 154 -14.00 -13.06 8.62
CA THR A 154 -12.84 -12.18 8.77
C THR A 154 -11.53 -12.92 8.50
N ILE A 155 -11.45 -14.19 8.90
CA ILE A 155 -10.32 -15.10 8.68
C ILE A 155 -9.98 -15.26 7.19
N ILE A 156 -10.98 -15.49 6.33
CA ILE A 156 -10.78 -15.69 4.89
C ILE A 156 -10.30 -14.37 4.25
N ALA A 157 -10.92 -13.25 4.60
CA ALA A 157 -10.51 -11.93 4.13
C ALA A 157 -9.05 -11.64 4.49
N ILE A 158 -8.63 -11.96 5.72
CA ILE A 158 -7.24 -11.81 6.18
C ILE A 158 -6.29 -12.62 5.30
N TYR A 159 -6.61 -13.88 5.00
CA TYR A 159 -5.74 -14.72 4.15
C TYR A 159 -5.61 -14.16 2.72
N LEU A 160 -6.70 -13.67 2.13
CA LEU A 160 -6.68 -13.07 0.80
C LEU A 160 -5.85 -11.77 0.76
N ILE A 161 -5.98 -10.94 1.80
CA ILE A 161 -5.17 -9.73 1.98
C ILE A 161 -3.70 -10.08 2.18
N ALA A 162 -3.40 -11.03 3.06
CA ALA A 162 -2.03 -11.45 3.34
C ALA A 162 -1.35 -12.01 2.09
N THR A 163 -2.08 -12.78 1.28
CA THR A 163 -1.60 -13.24 -0.03
C THR A 163 -1.32 -12.07 -0.97
N SER A 164 -2.24 -11.11 -1.05
CA SER A 164 -2.07 -9.91 -1.86
C SER A 164 -0.86 -9.06 -1.42
N LEU A 165 -0.66 -8.91 -0.10
CA LEU A 165 0.49 -8.25 0.49
C LEU A 165 1.79 -9.00 0.19
N PHE A 166 1.80 -10.33 0.30
CA PHE A 166 2.97 -11.14 -0.02
C PHE A 166 3.39 -10.95 -1.48
N ILE A 167 2.43 -11.09 -2.41
CA ILE A 167 2.65 -10.86 -3.84
C ILE A 167 3.18 -9.44 -4.09
N ASN A 168 2.66 -8.45 -3.36
CA ASN A 168 3.14 -7.07 -3.45
C ASN A 168 4.58 -6.90 -2.96
N GLY A 169 4.92 -7.50 -1.83
CA GLY A 169 6.26 -7.48 -1.27
C GLY A 169 7.25 -8.15 -2.21
N PHE A 170 6.89 -9.31 -2.75
CA PHE A 170 7.70 -10.04 -3.73
C PHE A 170 7.95 -9.21 -4.99
N THR A 171 6.92 -8.54 -5.52
CA THR A 171 7.07 -7.69 -6.71
C THR A 171 8.01 -6.52 -6.44
N ARG A 172 7.91 -5.86 -5.28
CA ARG A 172 8.82 -4.77 -4.88
C ARG A 172 10.26 -5.26 -4.71
N PHE A 173 10.44 -6.45 -4.16
CA PHE A 173 11.74 -7.10 -4.09
C PHE A 173 12.32 -7.33 -5.49
N LEU A 174 11.53 -7.85 -6.44
CA LEU A 174 11.95 -8.02 -7.84
C LEU A 174 12.32 -6.69 -8.50
N TYR A 175 11.53 -5.63 -8.33
CA TYR A 175 11.86 -4.28 -8.80
C TYR A 175 13.23 -3.81 -8.30
N GLY A 176 13.51 -4.10 -7.03
CA GLY A 176 14.80 -3.85 -6.40
C GLY A 176 15.92 -4.64 -7.07
N LEU A 177 15.74 -5.94 -7.34
CA LEU A 177 16.78 -6.75 -7.98
C LEU A 177 17.04 -6.37 -9.43
N THR A 178 16.01 -6.03 -10.19
CA THR A 178 16.15 -5.69 -11.62
C THR A 178 16.70 -4.27 -11.84
N GLY A 179 16.69 -3.41 -10.81
CA GLY A 179 17.19 -2.03 -10.91
C GLY A 179 16.46 -1.19 -11.97
N THR A 180 15.25 -1.60 -12.35
CA THR A 180 14.53 -1.10 -13.53
C THR A 180 13.76 0.21 -13.30
N GLU A 181 13.93 0.89 -12.17
CA GLU A 181 13.49 2.29 -12.00
C GLU A 181 14.24 3.29 -12.90
N LYS A 182 15.20 2.81 -13.69
CA LYS A 182 16.18 3.59 -14.45
C LYS A 182 15.63 4.53 -15.53
N PHE A 183 14.32 4.74 -15.68
CA PHE A 183 13.82 5.53 -16.81
C PHE A 183 12.56 6.38 -16.61
N SER A 184 12.09 6.58 -15.37
CA SER A 184 10.97 7.52 -15.11
C SER A 184 11.42 8.97 -14.87
N LYS A 185 12.73 9.26 -14.82
CA LYS A 185 13.29 10.59 -14.51
C LYS A 185 14.13 11.20 -15.65
N ARG A 186 13.86 10.81 -16.91
CA ARG A 186 14.41 11.49 -18.08
C ARG A 186 13.27 11.84 -19.04
N GLU A 187 12.39 12.72 -18.56
CA GLU A 187 11.68 13.72 -19.37
C GLU A 187 11.71 15.02 -18.57
#